data_AF-A0A7X8VXW0-F1
#
_entry.id   AF-A0A7X8VXW0-F1
#
_cell.length_a   1.000
_cell.length_b   1.000
_cell.length_c   1.000
_cell.angle_alpha   90.00
_cell.angle_beta   90.00
_cell.angle_gamma   90.00
#
_symmetry.space_group_name_H-M   'P 1'
#
loop_
_entity.id
_entity.type
_entity.pdbx_description
1 polymer ?
#
loop_
_entity_poly.entity_id
_entity_poly.type
_entity_poly.pdbx_seq_one_letter_code
_entity_poly.pdbx_strand_id
1 'polypeptide(L)'
;MKAHSIFVIVLILLLCACRQEITVRISSEPSGAALWEEDELIGQTPIELPLPKLEPRTLIARHPGCLDAQLTLEPASGSRPAPLHFKMQEPEERYFTLHCSSTPSSADVFLDGEFKGKTPISLSGLPLGQSELILRLKDRQEVRETLFYNAQSPDSAELHLHLPSLLIPYYRQMIDNEPRVVHHYADLGHFLILEGEISEAMQVFQTGLRTSLRGASAGDDGRLWSEIDRIIVKQYDYGNDETVRQANLAVLALLRALKKEFPSPEVMSFYTCYATCADKLNHRQEAQNIFDEAWSKWPDNRQLIALKKKHDF
;
A
#
# COMPACT_ATOMS: atom_id res chain seq x y z
N MET A 1 -57.54 33.66 100.52
CA MET A 1 -56.47 32.82 99.93
C MET A 1 -56.75 32.65 98.45
N LYS A 2 -55.82 33.12 97.60
CA LYS A 2 -55.49 32.68 96.22
C LYS A 2 -56.60 32.73 95.14
N ALA A 3 -56.38 33.12 93.88
CA ALA A 3 -55.25 33.71 93.15
C ALA A 3 -55.78 34.28 91.83
N HIS A 4 -55.10 35.30 91.29
CA HIS A 4 -55.21 35.80 89.91
C HIS A 4 -54.56 34.85 88.89
N SER A 5 -55.04 34.86 87.65
CA SER A 5 -54.30 34.59 86.39
C SER A 5 -55.16 35.21 85.27
N ILE A 6 -54.84 36.31 84.58
CA ILE A 6 -53.66 36.79 83.84
C ILE A 6 -53.22 35.83 82.71
N PHE A 7 -53.57 36.24 81.48
CA PHE A 7 -52.83 36.26 80.18
C PHE A 7 -51.96 35.03 79.81
N VAL A 8 -51.87 34.59 78.54
CA VAL A 8 -51.08 35.24 77.48
C VAL A 8 -51.40 34.57 76.13
N ILE A 9 -51.63 35.37 75.09
CA ILE A 9 -51.58 34.98 73.69
C ILE A 9 -50.10 34.81 73.31
N VAL A 10 -49.68 33.61 72.93
CA VAL A 10 -48.34 33.36 72.39
C VAL A 10 -48.42 33.47 70.87
N LEU A 11 -47.94 34.62 70.36
CA LEU A 11 -47.64 34.86 68.95
C LEU A 11 -46.30 34.19 68.64
N ILE A 12 -46.32 33.07 67.91
CA ILE A 12 -45.11 32.42 67.41
C ILE A 12 -44.63 33.19 66.17
N LEU A 13 -43.62 34.02 66.37
CA LEU A 13 -42.85 34.64 65.28
C LEU A 13 -41.99 33.56 64.59
N LEU A 14 -42.33 33.25 63.34
CA LEU A 14 -41.45 32.53 62.41
C LEU A 14 -40.26 33.43 62.05
N LEU A 15 -39.11 33.19 62.68
CA LEU A 15 -37.84 33.74 62.25
C LEU A 15 -37.42 33.05 60.94
N CYS A 16 -37.77 33.67 59.82
CA CYS A 16 -37.21 33.33 58.52
C CYS A 16 -35.76 33.82 58.48
N ALA A 17 -34.83 32.98 58.93
CA ALA A 17 -33.40 33.20 58.75
C ALA A 17 -33.07 33.01 57.26
N CYS A 18 -33.10 34.09 56.49
CA CYS A 18 -32.64 34.12 55.12
C CYS A 18 -31.11 33.92 55.11
N ARG A 19 -30.64 32.67 55.02
CA ARG A 19 -29.23 32.35 54.82
C ARG A 19 -28.86 32.74 53.38
N GLN A 20 -27.94 33.68 53.22
CA GLN A 20 -27.35 33.96 51.91
C GLN A 20 -26.62 32.72 51.39
N GLU A 21 -27.12 32.13 50.32
CA GLU A 21 -26.41 31.07 49.61
C GLU A 21 -25.35 31.70 48.72
N ILE A 22 -24.11 31.24 48.88
CA ILE A 22 -22.99 31.67 48.04
C ILE A 22 -23.10 30.89 46.73
N THR A 23 -23.40 31.58 45.64
CA THR A 23 -23.51 30.99 44.31
C THR A 23 -22.23 31.20 43.50
N VAL A 24 -21.97 30.26 42.58
CA VAL A 24 -20.91 30.36 41.57
C VAL A 24 -21.56 30.34 40.19
N ARG A 25 -21.09 31.23 39.30
CA ARG A 25 -21.47 31.21 37.88
C ARG A 25 -20.58 30.22 37.13
N ILE A 26 -21.20 29.25 36.46
CA ILE A 26 -20.52 28.21 35.69
C ILE A 26 -20.81 28.45 34.20
N SER A 27 -19.79 28.38 33.35
CA SER A 27 -19.90 28.55 31.90
C SER A 27 -19.01 27.55 31.16
N SER A 28 -19.40 27.15 29.95
CA SER A 28 -18.62 26.23 29.11
C SER A 28 -18.35 26.80 27.72
N GLU A 29 -17.33 26.27 27.05
CA GLU A 29 -17.06 26.43 25.62
C GLU A 29 -17.04 25.05 24.95
N PRO A 30 -17.94 24.72 24.00
CA PRO A 30 -19.12 25.49 23.58
C PRO A 30 -20.14 25.72 24.73
N SER A 31 -20.92 26.80 24.63
CA SER A 31 -21.94 27.14 25.63
C SER A 31 -23.19 26.27 25.49
N GLY A 32 -23.93 26.04 26.57
CA GLY A 32 -25.17 25.24 26.53
C GLY A 32 -24.98 23.79 27.00
N ALA A 33 -23.84 23.48 27.63
CA ALA A 33 -23.59 22.16 28.18
C ALA A 33 -24.60 21.85 29.30
N ALA A 34 -25.26 20.71 29.21
CA ALA A 34 -26.17 20.21 30.23
C ALA A 34 -25.37 19.70 31.43
N LEU A 35 -25.62 20.23 32.62
CA LEU A 35 -25.01 19.81 33.87
C LEU A 35 -25.92 18.81 34.57
N TRP A 36 -25.37 17.65 34.89
CA TRP A 36 -26.03 16.56 35.57
C TRP A 36 -25.37 16.32 36.93
N GLU A 37 -26.18 16.03 37.92
CA GLU A 37 -25.73 15.44 39.19
C GLU A 37 -26.33 14.05 39.27
N GLU A 38 -25.48 13.03 39.28
CA GLU A 38 -25.92 11.65 39.09
C GLU A 38 -26.77 11.52 37.81
N ASP A 39 -28.07 11.24 37.94
CA ASP A 39 -29.03 11.14 36.84
C ASP A 39 -30.01 12.33 36.76
N GLU A 40 -29.85 13.35 37.60
CA GLU A 40 -30.71 14.53 37.63
C GLU A 40 -30.12 15.68 36.79
N LEU A 41 -30.91 16.19 35.85
CA LEU A 41 -30.55 17.38 35.07
C LEU A 41 -30.70 18.64 35.93
N ILE A 42 -29.57 19.26 36.25
CA ILE A 42 -29.53 20.51 37.03
C ILE A 42 -29.86 21.73 36.16
N GLY A 43 -29.39 21.75 34.92
CA GLY A 43 -29.61 22.85 33.98
C GLY A 43 -28.54 22.93 32.89
N GLN A 44 -28.46 24.06 32.18
CA GLN A 44 -27.50 24.27 31.09
C GLN A 44 -26.60 25.47 31.36
N THR A 45 -25.33 25.40 30.94
CA THR A 45 -24.40 26.53 31.03
C THR A 45 -24.76 27.65 30.03
N PRO A 46 -24.55 28.94 30.37
CA PRO A 46 -24.12 29.43 31.67
C PRO A 46 -25.23 29.36 32.74
N ILE A 47 -24.90 28.92 33.94
CA ILE A 47 -25.83 28.81 35.08
C ILE A 47 -25.20 29.33 36.37
N GLU A 48 -26.01 29.86 37.29
CA GLU A 48 -25.58 30.13 38.66
C GLU A 48 -26.07 29.02 39.58
N LEU A 49 -25.16 28.38 40.31
CA LEU A 49 -25.47 27.29 41.23
C LEU A 49 -24.96 27.60 42.65
N PRO A 50 -25.68 27.18 43.70
CA PRO A 50 -25.19 27.29 45.07
C PRO A 50 -23.97 26.38 45.27
N LEU A 51 -22.93 26.91 45.91
CA LEU A 51 -21.79 26.12 46.35
C LEU A 51 -22.18 25.19 47.49
N PRO A 52 -21.59 23.98 47.56
CA PRO A 52 -21.83 23.09 48.67
C PRO A 52 -21.31 23.69 49.99
N LYS A 53 -21.86 23.23 51.12
CA LYS A 53 -21.54 23.77 52.45
C LYS A 53 -20.51 22.94 53.22
N LEU A 54 -20.37 21.66 52.88
CA LEU A 54 -19.60 20.67 53.65
C LEU A 54 -18.69 19.87 52.74
N GLU A 55 -19.27 19.07 51.84
CA GLU A 55 -18.54 18.18 50.94
C GLU A 55 -18.53 18.70 49.50
N PRO A 56 -17.46 18.43 48.72
CA PRO A 56 -17.43 18.79 47.30
C PRO A 56 -18.60 18.18 46.52
N ARG A 57 -19.10 18.92 45.54
CA ARG A 57 -20.21 18.51 44.67
C ARG A 57 -19.68 18.17 43.29
N THR A 58 -19.92 16.96 42.80
CA THR A 58 -19.48 16.53 41.46
C THR A 58 -20.62 16.63 40.46
N LEU A 59 -20.35 17.28 39.32
CA LEU A 59 -21.27 17.43 38.20
C LEU A 59 -20.66 16.83 36.93
N ILE A 60 -21.50 16.29 36.05
CA ILE A 60 -21.11 15.87 34.69
C ILE A 60 -21.70 16.86 33.70
N ALA A 61 -20.84 17.51 32.93
CA ALA A 61 -21.23 18.36 31.80
C ALA A 61 -21.30 17.52 30.52
N ARG A 62 -22.43 17.59 29.82
CA ARG A 62 -22.66 16.94 28.54
C ARG A 62 -23.01 17.98 27.46
N HIS A 63 -22.38 17.86 26.30
CA HIS A 63 -22.69 18.71 25.15
C HIS A 63 -22.55 17.88 23.87
N PRO A 64 -23.47 17.98 22.89
CA PRO A 64 -23.33 17.29 21.61
C PRO A 64 -21.98 17.61 20.94
N GLY A 65 -21.27 16.58 20.48
CA GLY A 65 -19.97 16.73 19.83
C GLY A 65 -18.79 16.95 20.78
N CYS A 66 -18.98 16.78 22.09
CA CYS A 66 -17.90 16.84 23.08
C CYS A 66 -17.88 15.59 23.95
N LEU A 67 -16.71 15.27 24.51
CA LEU A 67 -16.55 14.30 25.58
C LEU A 67 -17.18 14.84 26.88
N ASP A 68 -17.79 13.95 27.67
CA ASP A 68 -18.34 14.28 28.98
C ASP A 68 -17.22 14.84 29.89
N ALA A 69 -17.47 15.99 30.52
CA ALA A 69 -16.51 16.63 31.40
C ALA A 69 -16.98 16.56 32.85
N GLN A 70 -16.11 16.11 33.76
CA GLN A 70 -16.39 16.11 35.19
C GLN A 70 -15.96 17.43 35.84
N LEU A 71 -16.86 18.04 36.60
CA LEU A 71 -16.60 19.24 37.38
C LEU A 71 -16.78 18.94 38.87
N THR A 72 -15.88 19.48 39.70
CA THR A 72 -16.00 19.43 41.15
C THR A 72 -16.15 20.85 41.68
N LEU A 73 -17.26 21.13 42.36
CA LEU A 73 -17.50 22.37 43.08
C LEU A 73 -17.07 22.20 44.54
N GLU A 74 -16.07 22.95 44.95
CA GLU A 74 -15.57 22.94 46.33
C GLU A 74 -16.52 23.71 47.28
N PRO A 75 -16.54 23.35 48.58
CA PRO A 75 -17.33 24.06 49.57
C PRO A 75 -17.00 25.55 49.67
N ALA A 76 -17.98 26.37 50.05
CA ALA A 76 -17.79 27.81 50.16
C ALA A 76 -16.80 28.21 51.28
N SER A 77 -15.63 28.73 50.90
CA SER A 77 -14.56 29.14 51.83
C SER A 77 -14.68 30.58 52.37
N GLY A 78 -15.89 31.14 52.41
CA GLY A 78 -16.18 32.46 53.00
C GLY A 78 -15.82 33.70 52.16
N SER A 79 -15.18 33.53 50.99
CA SER A 79 -14.95 34.57 49.98
C SER A 79 -15.93 34.45 48.81
N ARG A 80 -16.09 35.52 48.02
CA ARG A 80 -16.91 35.47 46.80
C ARG A 80 -16.21 34.55 45.78
N PRO A 81 -16.87 33.47 45.31
CA PRO A 81 -16.26 32.56 44.37
C PRO A 81 -16.06 33.22 43.01
N ALA A 82 -14.93 32.94 42.38
CA ALA A 82 -14.68 33.33 41.01
C ALA A 82 -15.62 32.55 40.06
N PRO A 83 -16.08 33.15 38.95
CA PRO A 83 -16.79 32.41 37.92
C PRO A 83 -15.96 31.22 37.41
N LEU A 84 -16.60 30.07 37.27
CA LEU A 84 -16.00 28.87 36.71
C LEU A 84 -16.25 28.85 35.20
N HIS A 85 -15.17 28.79 34.44
CA HIS A 85 -15.20 28.64 32.99
C HIS A 85 -14.35 27.44 32.60
N PHE A 86 -14.90 26.56 31.77
CA PHE A 86 -14.20 25.37 31.29
C PHE A 86 -14.46 25.15 29.81
N LYS A 87 -13.47 24.61 29.10
CA LYS A 87 -13.62 24.21 27.70
C LYS A 87 -13.87 22.71 27.65
N MET A 88 -14.90 22.30 26.93
CA MET A 88 -15.17 20.89 26.68
C MET A 88 -14.24 20.37 25.58
N GLN A 89 -13.82 19.11 25.70
CA GLN A 89 -12.95 18.47 24.71
C GLN A 89 -13.82 17.88 23.60
N GLU A 90 -13.46 18.14 22.35
CA GLU A 90 -14.03 17.42 21.21
C GLU A 90 -13.42 16.01 21.15
N PRO A 91 -14.15 15.00 20.65
CA PRO A 91 -13.57 13.70 20.36
C PRO A 91 -12.42 13.87 19.36
N GLU A 92 -11.25 13.31 19.65
CA GLU A 92 -10.19 13.24 18.65
C GLU A 92 -10.61 12.24 17.56
N GLU A 93 -11.13 12.75 16.44
CA GLU A 93 -11.35 11.95 15.24
C GLU A 93 -10.00 11.66 14.60
N ARG A 94 -9.38 10.55 15.03
CA ARG A 94 -8.12 10.11 14.44
C ARG A 94 -8.39 9.32 13.17
N TYR A 95 -7.86 9.84 12.07
CA TYR A 95 -7.93 9.22 10.75
C TYR A 95 -6.57 8.72 10.30
N PHE A 96 -6.59 7.67 9.50
CA PHE A 96 -5.42 7.08 8.89
C PHE A 96 -5.32 7.41 7.40
N THR A 97 -4.10 7.58 6.89
CA THR A 97 -3.80 7.71 5.46
C THR A 97 -2.94 6.56 4.94
N LEU A 98 -3.45 5.81 3.96
CA LEU A 98 -2.71 4.74 3.30
C LEU A 98 -2.17 5.22 1.95
N HIS A 99 -0.86 5.12 1.75
CA HIS A 99 -0.24 5.23 0.43
C HIS A 99 -0.08 3.83 -0.16
N CYS A 100 -0.94 3.47 -1.10
CA CYS A 100 -0.95 2.15 -1.72
C CYS A 100 -0.32 2.20 -3.12
N SER A 101 0.64 1.32 -3.37
CA SER A 101 1.27 1.13 -4.68
C SER A 101 1.30 -0.35 -5.04
N SER A 102 1.54 -0.66 -6.32
CA SER A 102 1.63 -2.05 -6.75
C SER A 102 2.64 -2.30 -7.86
N THR A 103 3.05 -3.56 -7.99
CA THR A 103 3.82 -4.06 -9.13
C THR A 103 3.05 -5.21 -9.79
N PRO A 104 2.63 -5.07 -11.05
CA PRO A 104 2.68 -3.86 -11.87
C PRO A 104 1.82 -2.71 -11.32
N SER A 105 2.11 -1.49 -11.74
CA SER A 105 1.30 -0.31 -11.39
C SER A 105 -0.04 -0.29 -12.13
N SER A 106 -0.92 0.66 -11.78
CA SER A 106 -2.24 0.87 -12.38
C SER A 106 -3.27 -0.24 -12.07
N ALA A 107 -3.08 -0.97 -10.97
CA ALA A 107 -4.07 -1.91 -10.44
C ALA A 107 -5.28 -1.15 -9.89
N ASP A 108 -6.49 -1.62 -10.19
CA ASP A 108 -7.73 -1.13 -9.59
C ASP A 108 -7.74 -1.44 -8.10
N VAL A 109 -8.02 -0.43 -7.28
CA VAL A 109 -8.04 -0.50 -5.81
C VAL A 109 -9.48 -0.44 -5.33
N PHE A 110 -9.87 -1.45 -4.55
CA PHE A 110 -11.14 -1.51 -3.85
C PHE A 110 -10.87 -1.51 -2.34
N LEU A 111 -11.63 -0.71 -1.60
CA LEU A 111 -11.60 -0.69 -0.14
C LEU A 111 -13.01 -1.00 0.37
N ASP A 112 -13.15 -2.06 1.16
CA ASP A 112 -14.43 -2.55 1.69
C ASP A 112 -15.49 -2.75 0.59
N GLY A 113 -15.05 -3.23 -0.58
CA GLY A 113 -15.88 -3.49 -1.76
C GLY A 113 -16.13 -2.28 -2.66
N GLU A 114 -15.73 -1.07 -2.27
CA GLU A 114 -15.92 0.15 -3.07
C GLU A 114 -14.67 0.49 -3.88
N PHE A 115 -14.84 0.81 -5.17
CA PHE A 115 -13.73 1.23 -6.03
C PHE A 115 -13.22 2.63 -5.64
N LYS A 116 -11.91 2.74 -5.34
CA LYS A 116 -11.26 3.99 -4.91
C LYS A 116 -10.39 4.63 -5.98
N GLY A 117 -9.98 3.88 -7.00
CA GLY A 117 -9.11 4.38 -8.07
C GLY A 117 -8.08 3.34 -8.48
N LYS A 118 -6.92 3.80 -8.97
CA LYS A 118 -5.83 2.93 -9.43
C LYS A 118 -4.53 3.22 -8.70
N THR A 119 -3.68 2.22 -8.49
CA THR A 119 -2.35 2.40 -7.91
C THR A 119 -1.41 3.18 -8.85
N PRO A 120 -0.49 4.02 -8.32
CA PRO A 120 -0.38 4.42 -6.92
C PRO A 120 -1.51 5.36 -6.49
N ILE A 121 -2.03 5.19 -5.27
CA ILE A 121 -3.13 5.98 -4.70
C ILE A 121 -2.88 6.30 -3.22
N SER A 122 -3.36 7.46 -2.77
CA SER A 122 -3.41 7.83 -1.36
C SER A 122 -4.86 7.80 -0.88
N LEU A 123 -5.17 6.93 0.08
CA LEU A 123 -6.49 6.81 0.71
C LEU A 123 -6.44 7.48 2.08
N SER A 124 -7.03 8.66 2.22
CA SER A 124 -7.11 9.40 3.49
C SER A 124 -8.47 9.25 4.15
N GLY A 125 -8.55 9.61 5.44
CA GLY A 125 -9.82 9.59 6.17
C GLY A 125 -10.27 8.19 6.59
N LEU A 126 -9.36 7.22 6.67
CA LEU A 126 -9.71 5.87 7.07
C LEU A 126 -9.98 5.83 8.59
N PRO A 127 -11.15 5.40 9.03
CA PRO A 127 -11.46 5.32 10.45
C PRO A 127 -10.66 4.20 11.12
N LEU A 128 -10.49 4.31 12.45
CA LEU A 128 -9.94 3.21 13.23
C LEU A 128 -10.84 1.97 13.09
N GLY A 129 -10.21 0.80 12.96
CA GLY A 129 -10.90 -0.46 12.73
C GLY A 129 -10.13 -1.34 11.76
N GLN A 130 -10.88 -2.09 10.96
CA GLN A 130 -10.34 -2.95 9.90
C GLN A 130 -10.98 -2.62 8.57
N SER A 131 -10.21 -2.72 7.49
CA SER A 131 -10.71 -2.61 6.12
C SER A 131 -10.12 -3.70 5.23
N GLU A 132 -10.92 -4.22 4.30
CA GLU A 132 -10.47 -5.13 3.25
C GLU A 132 -10.00 -4.32 2.03
N LEU A 133 -8.73 -4.45 1.69
CA LEU A 133 -8.15 -3.89 0.47
C LEU A 133 -8.05 -4.99 -0.59
N ILE A 134 -8.58 -4.74 -1.78
CA ILE A 134 -8.47 -5.65 -2.93
C ILE A 134 -7.84 -4.90 -4.09
N LEU A 135 -6.79 -5.48 -4.66
CA LEU A 135 -6.18 -5.00 -5.89
C LEU A 135 -6.48 -5.94 -7.05
N ARG A 136 -6.90 -5.38 -8.18
CA ARG A 136 -7.19 -6.10 -9.42
C ARG A 136 -6.45 -5.51 -10.59
N LEU A 137 -5.86 -6.37 -11.40
CA LEU A 137 -5.26 -5.96 -12.67
C LEU A 137 -5.49 -7.07 -13.71
N LYS A 138 -5.70 -6.67 -14.96
CA LYS A 138 -5.93 -7.62 -16.06
C LYS A 138 -4.76 -8.61 -16.16
N ASP A 139 -5.10 -9.89 -16.38
CA ASP A 139 -4.14 -11.00 -16.52
C ASP A 139 -3.25 -11.22 -15.28
N ARG A 140 -3.63 -10.66 -14.13
CA ARG A 140 -2.97 -10.82 -12.83
C ARG A 140 -3.88 -11.48 -11.80
N GLN A 141 -3.26 -12.11 -10.82
CA GLN A 141 -3.96 -12.63 -9.64
C GLN A 141 -4.48 -11.46 -8.80
N GLU A 142 -5.71 -11.59 -8.33
CA GLU A 142 -6.28 -10.66 -7.36
C GLU A 142 -5.53 -10.79 -6.04
N VAL A 143 -5.17 -9.66 -5.43
CA VAL A 143 -4.50 -9.62 -4.12
C VAL A 143 -5.44 -8.99 -3.11
N ARG A 144 -5.54 -9.61 -1.93
CA ARG A 144 -6.37 -9.16 -0.82
C ARG A 144 -5.49 -8.93 0.40
N GLU A 145 -5.70 -7.81 1.06
CA GLU A 145 -4.99 -7.45 2.29
C GLU A 145 -5.99 -6.91 3.32
N THR A 146 -5.92 -7.39 4.56
CA THR A 146 -6.71 -6.86 5.66
C THR A 146 -5.89 -5.84 6.43
N LEU A 147 -6.34 -4.60 6.45
CA LEU A 147 -5.65 -3.49 7.10
C LEU A 147 -6.25 -3.27 8.49
N PHE A 148 -5.39 -3.07 9.50
CA PHE A 148 -5.80 -2.82 10.88
C PHE A 148 -5.26 -1.48 11.37
N TYR A 149 -6.17 -0.58 11.75
CA TYR A 149 -5.86 0.76 12.22
C TYR A 149 -6.38 0.96 13.63
N ASN A 150 -5.51 1.27 14.57
CA ASN A 150 -5.88 1.50 15.96
C ASN A 150 -5.22 2.78 16.50
N ALA A 151 -5.51 3.13 17.76
CA ALA A 151 -4.98 4.33 18.40
C ALA A 151 -3.44 4.33 18.59
N GLN A 152 -2.74 3.25 18.23
CA GLN A 152 -1.28 3.13 18.26
C GLN A 152 -0.68 3.10 16.85
N SER A 153 -1.49 2.92 15.80
CA SER A 153 -1.04 2.99 14.42
C SER A 153 -0.47 4.39 14.12
N PRO A 154 0.53 4.52 13.22
CA PRO A 154 0.96 5.82 12.73
C PRO A 154 -0.19 6.51 11.97
N ASP A 155 -0.13 7.83 11.77
CA ASP A 155 -1.18 8.54 11.02
C ASP A 155 -1.16 8.21 9.51
N SER A 156 -0.05 7.64 9.04
CA SER A 156 0.08 7.14 7.68
C SER A 156 0.96 5.89 7.58
N ALA A 157 0.73 5.09 6.54
CA ALA A 157 1.68 4.04 6.13
C ALA A 157 1.75 3.90 4.62
N GLU A 158 2.87 3.33 4.18
CA GLU A 158 3.08 2.91 2.81
C GLU A 158 2.84 1.40 2.69
N LEU A 159 2.11 1.00 1.66
CA LEU A 159 1.86 -0.39 1.32
C LEU A 159 2.17 -0.60 -0.15
N HIS A 160 3.04 -1.57 -0.44
CA HIS A 160 3.34 -2.01 -1.79
C HIS A 160 2.92 -3.47 -1.95
N LEU A 161 2.07 -3.76 -2.93
CA LEU A 161 1.58 -5.10 -3.22
C LEU A 161 2.01 -5.57 -4.61
N HIS A 162 2.52 -6.80 -4.70
CA HIS A 162 2.84 -7.43 -5.98
C HIS A 162 1.64 -8.27 -6.45
N LEU A 163 1.24 -8.13 -7.72
CA LEU A 163 0.16 -8.89 -8.35
C LEU A 163 0.74 -9.93 -9.33
N PRO A 164 0.86 -11.22 -8.93
CA PRO A 164 1.47 -12.24 -9.77
C PRO A 164 0.75 -12.42 -11.12
N SER A 165 1.51 -12.67 -12.18
CA SER A 165 0.96 -12.97 -13.51
C SER A 165 0.16 -14.29 -13.51
N LEU A 166 -1.04 -14.26 -14.10
CA LEU A 166 -1.82 -15.48 -14.40
C LEU A 166 -1.30 -16.21 -15.65
N LEU A 167 -0.50 -15.53 -16.48
CA LEU A 167 -0.01 -16.08 -17.74
C LEU A 167 1.16 -17.04 -17.54
N ILE A 168 1.95 -16.87 -16.48
CA ILE A 168 3.05 -17.79 -16.15
C ILE A 168 2.55 -19.23 -15.94
N PRO A 169 1.62 -19.52 -15.01
CA PRO A 169 1.12 -20.88 -14.84
C PRO A 169 0.41 -21.41 -16.09
N TYR A 170 -0.28 -20.54 -16.84
CA TYR A 170 -0.89 -20.92 -18.12
C TYR A 170 0.15 -21.41 -19.14
N TYR A 171 1.22 -20.66 -19.39
CA TYR A 171 2.24 -21.08 -20.36
C TYR A 171 3.08 -22.26 -19.88
N ARG A 172 3.27 -22.44 -18.58
CA ARG A 172 3.85 -23.69 -18.03
C ARG A 172 2.99 -24.90 -18.44
N GLN A 173 1.67 -24.81 -18.24
CA GLN A 173 0.74 -25.86 -18.66
C GLN A 173 0.74 -26.07 -20.19
N MET A 174 0.85 -25.00 -20.98
CA MET A 174 0.96 -25.13 -22.44
C MET A 174 2.23 -25.84 -22.89
N ILE A 175 3.37 -25.60 -22.22
CA ILE A 175 4.63 -26.31 -22.48
C ILE A 175 4.50 -27.79 -22.14
N ASP A 176 3.85 -28.12 -21.02
CA ASP A 176 3.63 -29.53 -20.62
C ASP A 176 2.77 -30.27 -21.66
N ASN A 177 1.75 -29.60 -22.19
CA ASN A 177 0.84 -30.17 -23.18
C ASN A 177 1.44 -30.22 -24.59
N GLU A 178 2.18 -29.19 -24.99
CA GLU A 178 2.66 -28.96 -26.35
C GLU A 178 4.16 -28.61 -26.37
N PRO A 179 5.06 -29.51 -25.92
CA PRO A 179 6.48 -29.20 -25.69
C PRO A 179 7.28 -28.89 -26.97
N ARG A 180 6.73 -29.19 -28.15
CA ARG A 180 7.36 -28.85 -29.44
C ARG A 180 7.00 -27.45 -29.93
N VAL A 181 6.01 -26.79 -29.33
CA VAL A 181 5.57 -25.45 -29.73
C VAL A 181 6.46 -24.42 -29.02
N VAL A 182 7.51 -23.98 -29.71
CA VAL A 182 8.54 -23.09 -29.14
C VAL A 182 8.02 -21.69 -28.77
N HIS A 183 6.86 -21.28 -29.31
CA HIS A 183 6.20 -20.03 -28.96
C HIS A 183 5.87 -19.95 -27.46
N HIS A 184 5.45 -21.07 -26.84
CA HIS A 184 5.11 -21.10 -25.41
C HIS A 184 6.31 -20.78 -24.52
N TYR A 185 7.51 -21.25 -24.92
CA TYR A 185 8.76 -20.93 -24.22
C TYR A 185 9.14 -19.46 -24.39
N ALA A 186 8.89 -18.88 -25.56
CA ALA A 186 9.15 -17.46 -25.80
C ALA A 186 8.28 -16.58 -24.90
N ASP A 187 6.98 -16.88 -24.84
CA ASP A 187 6.03 -16.10 -24.06
C ASP A 187 6.19 -16.34 -22.55
N LEU A 188 6.42 -17.58 -22.10
CA LEU A 188 6.75 -17.84 -20.69
C LEU A 188 8.02 -17.12 -20.26
N GLY A 189 9.09 -17.23 -21.05
CA GLY A 189 10.34 -16.53 -20.77
C GLY A 189 10.15 -15.02 -20.71
N HIS A 190 9.37 -14.44 -21.62
CA HIS A 190 9.01 -13.02 -21.61
C HIS A 190 8.34 -12.60 -20.28
N PHE A 191 7.29 -13.32 -19.85
CA PHE A 191 6.61 -13.00 -18.59
C PHE A 191 7.50 -13.20 -17.37
N LEU A 192 8.34 -14.24 -17.34
CA LEU A 192 9.29 -14.45 -16.25
C LEU A 192 10.30 -13.30 -16.13
N ILE A 193 10.81 -12.77 -17.25
CA ILE A 193 11.69 -11.60 -17.21
C ILE A 193 10.94 -10.37 -16.65
N LEU A 194 9.67 -10.16 -17.04
CA LEU A 194 8.87 -9.04 -16.51
C LEU A 194 8.60 -9.16 -15.00
N GLU A 195 8.59 -10.37 -14.44
CA GLU A 195 8.53 -10.59 -12.98
C GLU A 195 9.91 -10.48 -12.29
N GLY A 196 11.00 -10.30 -13.05
CA GLY A 196 12.36 -10.29 -12.52
C GLY A 196 12.96 -11.69 -12.31
N GLU A 197 12.28 -12.76 -12.74
CA GLU A 197 12.69 -14.16 -12.59
C GLU A 197 13.69 -14.59 -13.69
N ILE A 198 14.83 -13.90 -13.75
CA ILE A 198 15.84 -14.06 -14.81
C ILE A 198 16.35 -15.51 -14.90
N SER A 199 16.63 -16.12 -13.75
CA SER A 199 17.19 -17.48 -13.70
C SER A 199 16.26 -18.52 -14.28
N GLU A 200 14.96 -18.46 -13.95
CA GLU A 200 13.97 -19.38 -14.52
C GLU A 200 13.74 -19.07 -16.00
N ALA A 201 13.64 -17.79 -16.37
CA ALA A 201 13.47 -17.40 -17.77
C ALA A 201 14.58 -17.97 -18.66
N MET A 202 15.84 -17.93 -18.21
CA MET A 202 16.96 -18.51 -18.97
C MET A 202 16.84 -20.02 -19.14
N GLN A 203 16.35 -20.75 -18.14
CA GLN A 203 16.13 -22.20 -18.26
C GLN A 203 15.03 -22.52 -19.28
N VAL A 204 13.93 -21.74 -19.26
CA VAL A 204 12.84 -21.84 -20.22
C VAL A 204 13.35 -21.55 -21.64
N PHE A 205 14.04 -20.43 -21.84
CA PHE A 205 14.62 -20.09 -23.14
C PHE A 205 15.62 -21.15 -23.62
N GLN A 206 16.51 -21.64 -22.74
CA GLN A 206 17.47 -22.66 -23.11
C GLN A 206 16.78 -23.94 -23.61
N THR A 207 15.68 -24.34 -22.96
CA THR A 207 14.89 -25.52 -23.35
C THR A 207 14.19 -25.31 -24.70
N GLY A 208 13.56 -24.15 -24.91
CA GLY A 208 12.96 -23.80 -26.19
C GLY A 208 13.97 -23.72 -27.32
N LEU A 209 15.13 -23.09 -27.08
CA LEU A 209 16.18 -22.91 -28.08
C LEU A 209 16.86 -24.23 -28.44
N ARG A 210 17.05 -25.14 -27.47
CA ARG A 210 17.49 -26.52 -27.76
C ARG A 210 16.52 -27.24 -28.68
N THR A 211 15.22 -27.07 -28.46
CA THR A 211 14.17 -27.70 -29.28
C THR A 211 14.19 -27.15 -30.71
N SER A 212 14.31 -25.83 -30.86
CA SER A 212 14.52 -25.14 -32.15
C SER A 212 15.80 -25.62 -32.87
N LEU A 213 16.95 -25.59 -32.20
CA LEU A 213 18.25 -25.95 -32.79
C LEU A 213 18.35 -27.43 -33.21
N ARG A 214 17.56 -28.32 -32.61
CA ARG A 214 17.45 -29.73 -33.01
C ARG A 214 16.53 -29.93 -34.22
N GLY A 215 15.87 -28.89 -34.72
CA GLY A 215 14.85 -28.99 -35.77
C GLY A 215 13.59 -29.75 -35.32
N ALA A 216 13.34 -29.79 -34.00
CA ALA A 216 12.24 -30.54 -33.40
C ALA A 216 11.03 -29.64 -33.08
N SER A 217 11.10 -28.34 -33.40
CA SER A 217 10.04 -27.38 -33.17
C SER A 217 8.87 -27.57 -34.16
N ALA A 218 7.67 -27.26 -33.67
CA ALA A 218 6.46 -27.18 -34.48
C ALA A 218 6.13 -25.69 -34.68
N GLY A 219 6.57 -25.09 -35.79
CA GLY A 219 6.25 -23.71 -36.16
C GLY A 219 7.46 -22.84 -36.52
N ASP A 220 7.27 -21.52 -36.43
CA ASP A 220 8.30 -20.51 -36.70
C ASP A 220 9.08 -20.16 -35.42
N ASP A 221 10.37 -20.48 -35.42
CA ASP A 221 11.26 -20.23 -34.29
C ASP A 221 11.63 -18.74 -34.12
N GLY A 222 11.28 -17.89 -35.08
CA GLY A 222 11.62 -16.47 -35.09
C GLY A 222 11.13 -15.71 -33.86
N ARG A 223 9.99 -16.10 -33.28
CA ARG A 223 9.43 -15.50 -32.06
C ARG A 223 10.38 -15.65 -30.87
N LEU A 224 10.98 -16.83 -30.70
CA LEU A 224 11.84 -17.16 -29.57
C LEU A 224 13.17 -16.40 -29.65
N TRP A 225 13.79 -16.39 -30.83
CA TRP A 225 15.00 -15.60 -31.08
C TRP A 225 14.76 -14.09 -30.94
N SER A 226 13.57 -13.62 -31.33
CA SER A 226 13.20 -12.21 -31.15
C SER A 226 13.11 -11.82 -29.67
N GLU A 227 12.73 -12.72 -28.76
CA GLU A 227 12.76 -12.42 -27.32
C GLU A 227 14.18 -12.35 -26.77
N ILE A 228 15.08 -13.24 -27.21
CA ILE A 228 16.50 -13.15 -26.85
C ILE A 228 17.09 -11.82 -27.32
N ASP A 229 16.83 -11.42 -28.57
CA ASP A 229 17.27 -10.12 -29.10
C ASP A 229 16.70 -8.94 -28.30
N ARG A 230 15.42 -9.01 -27.90
CA ARG A 230 14.80 -7.98 -27.06
C ARG A 230 15.49 -7.86 -25.70
N ILE A 231 15.84 -8.96 -25.04
CA ILE A 231 16.57 -8.92 -23.76
C ILE A 231 17.95 -8.26 -23.94
N ILE A 232 18.58 -8.46 -25.09
CA ILE A 232 19.89 -7.87 -25.40
C ILE A 232 19.76 -6.36 -25.69
N VAL A 233 18.80 -5.98 -26.54
CA VAL A 233 18.74 -4.65 -27.15
C VAL A 233 17.76 -3.72 -26.44
N LYS A 234 16.62 -4.20 -25.95
CA LYS A 234 15.57 -3.38 -25.32
C LYS A 234 15.70 -3.40 -23.81
N GLN A 235 16.34 -2.36 -23.28
CA GLN A 235 16.71 -2.26 -21.86
C GLN A 235 15.58 -1.71 -20.97
N TYR A 236 14.67 -0.89 -21.50
CA TYR A 236 13.70 -0.12 -20.71
C TYR A 236 12.54 -0.95 -20.14
N ASP A 237 12.33 -2.17 -20.65
CA ASP A 237 11.22 -3.03 -20.21
C ASP A 237 11.58 -3.92 -19.01
N TYR A 238 12.85 -4.00 -18.63
CA TYR A 238 13.38 -5.06 -17.75
C TYR A 238 14.06 -4.56 -16.47
N GLY A 239 13.85 -3.30 -16.09
CA GLY A 239 14.30 -2.73 -14.82
C GLY A 239 15.49 -1.80 -14.95
N ASN A 240 16.27 -1.66 -13.87
CA ASN A 240 17.42 -0.77 -13.82
C ASN A 240 18.63 -1.33 -14.61
N ASP A 241 19.65 -0.49 -14.81
CA ASP A 241 20.85 -0.84 -15.59
C ASP A 241 21.57 -2.11 -15.07
N GLU A 242 21.56 -2.34 -13.76
CA GLU A 242 22.18 -3.53 -13.16
C GLU A 242 21.38 -4.78 -13.49
N THR A 243 20.06 -4.76 -13.34
CA THR A 243 19.17 -5.87 -13.73
C THR A 243 19.32 -6.21 -15.20
N VAL A 244 19.38 -5.19 -16.07
CA VAL A 244 19.62 -5.35 -17.50
C VAL A 244 20.98 -5.98 -17.77
N ARG A 245 22.02 -5.55 -17.06
CA ARG A 245 23.36 -6.15 -17.18
C ARG A 245 23.36 -7.62 -16.77
N GLN A 246 22.69 -7.97 -15.67
CA GLN A 246 22.57 -9.35 -15.22
C GLN A 246 21.83 -10.23 -16.23
N ALA A 247 20.73 -9.75 -16.80
CA ALA A 247 20.01 -10.47 -17.86
C ALA A 247 20.90 -10.71 -19.09
N ASN A 248 21.67 -9.71 -19.52
CA ASN A 248 22.63 -9.85 -20.63
C ASN A 248 23.72 -10.89 -20.33
N LEU A 249 24.30 -10.86 -19.13
CA LEU A 249 25.29 -11.85 -18.71
C LEU A 249 24.71 -13.27 -18.74
N ALA A 250 23.48 -13.44 -18.29
CA ALA A 250 22.78 -14.70 -18.28
C ALA A 250 22.49 -15.21 -19.70
N VAL A 251 22.07 -14.32 -20.62
CA VAL A 251 21.90 -14.64 -22.05
C VAL A 251 23.22 -15.06 -22.68
N LEU A 252 24.32 -14.35 -22.44
CA LEU A 252 25.63 -14.73 -22.98
C LEU A 252 26.09 -16.11 -22.46
N ALA A 253 25.89 -16.39 -21.18
CA ALA A 253 26.18 -17.69 -20.60
C ALA A 253 25.34 -18.81 -21.25
N LEU A 254 24.05 -18.55 -21.48
CA LEU A 254 23.15 -19.45 -22.20
C LEU A 254 23.67 -19.72 -23.62
N LEU A 255 24.02 -18.67 -24.38
CA LEU A 255 24.49 -18.80 -25.77
C LEU A 255 25.81 -19.56 -25.86
N ARG A 256 26.75 -19.32 -24.93
CA ARG A 256 27.99 -20.12 -24.79
C ARG A 256 27.70 -21.59 -24.53
N ALA A 257 26.73 -21.89 -23.65
CA ALA A 257 26.33 -23.27 -23.37
C ALA A 257 25.73 -23.94 -24.61
N LEU A 258 24.86 -23.24 -25.34
CA LEU A 258 24.30 -23.72 -26.61
C LEU A 258 25.39 -23.91 -27.68
N LYS A 259 26.39 -23.02 -27.80
CA LYS A 259 27.53 -23.18 -28.71
C LYS A 259 28.35 -24.44 -28.42
N LYS A 260 28.49 -24.80 -27.15
CA LYS A 260 29.18 -26.03 -26.74
C LYS A 260 28.38 -27.28 -27.12
N GLU A 261 27.06 -27.25 -26.99
CA GLU A 261 26.18 -28.36 -27.34
C GLU A 261 25.95 -28.50 -28.86
N PHE A 262 25.86 -27.37 -29.56
CA PHE A 262 25.69 -27.24 -31.00
C PHE A 262 26.88 -26.45 -31.56
N PRO A 263 27.98 -27.10 -31.97
CA PRO A 263 29.20 -26.41 -32.38
C PRO A 263 29.08 -25.62 -33.69
N SER A 264 28.11 -25.92 -34.57
CA SER A 264 27.92 -25.19 -35.82
C SER A 264 26.46 -25.25 -36.28
N PRO A 265 25.53 -24.60 -35.56
CA PRO A 265 24.10 -24.64 -35.90
C PRO A 265 23.82 -23.89 -37.19
N GLU A 266 22.89 -24.39 -38.02
CA GLU A 266 22.47 -23.71 -39.26
C GLU A 266 21.34 -22.70 -39.01
N VAL A 267 21.50 -21.86 -37.96
CA VAL A 267 20.50 -20.86 -37.55
C VAL A 267 21.16 -19.49 -37.45
N MET A 268 20.85 -18.58 -38.37
CA MET A 268 21.48 -17.25 -38.42
C MET A 268 21.25 -16.44 -37.14
N SER A 269 20.02 -16.47 -36.61
CA SER A 269 19.65 -15.74 -35.40
C SER A 269 20.48 -16.11 -34.17
N PHE A 270 20.95 -17.36 -34.09
CA PHE A 270 21.87 -17.80 -33.04
C PHE A 270 23.16 -16.96 -33.05
N TYR A 271 23.78 -16.82 -34.23
CA TYR A 271 25.03 -16.08 -34.36
C TYR A 271 24.84 -14.58 -34.19
N THR A 272 23.78 -14.01 -34.75
CA THR A 272 23.54 -12.56 -34.63
C THR A 272 23.25 -12.16 -33.19
N CYS A 273 22.43 -12.93 -32.46
CA CYS A 273 22.17 -12.67 -31.04
C CYS A 273 23.45 -12.86 -30.20
N TYR A 274 24.24 -13.89 -30.47
CA TYR A 274 25.47 -14.15 -29.73
C TYR A 274 26.52 -13.06 -29.97
N ALA A 275 26.88 -12.75 -31.22
CA ALA A 275 27.84 -11.69 -31.51
C ALA A 275 27.41 -10.35 -30.89
N THR A 276 26.12 -9.98 -31.00
CA THR A 276 25.57 -8.75 -30.42
C THR A 276 25.68 -8.74 -28.90
N CYS A 277 25.32 -9.83 -28.22
CA CYS A 277 25.37 -9.92 -26.76
C CYS A 277 26.82 -9.88 -26.24
N ALA A 278 27.73 -10.61 -26.89
CA ALA A 278 29.15 -10.64 -26.54
C ALA A 278 29.79 -9.25 -26.70
N ASP A 279 29.55 -8.56 -27.81
CA ASP A 279 30.06 -7.20 -28.03
C ASP A 279 29.50 -6.21 -27.03
N LYS A 280 28.19 -6.26 -26.74
CA LYS A 280 27.53 -5.44 -25.71
C LYS A 280 28.16 -5.60 -24.33
N LEU A 281 28.65 -6.79 -24.01
CA LEU A 281 29.34 -7.11 -22.76
C LEU A 281 30.86 -6.92 -22.83
N ASN A 282 31.36 -6.24 -23.87
CA ASN A 282 32.77 -5.94 -24.12
C ASN A 282 33.66 -7.17 -24.38
N HIS A 283 33.08 -8.30 -24.80
CA HIS A 283 33.81 -9.48 -25.26
C HIS A 283 34.08 -9.40 -26.77
N ARG A 284 34.79 -8.33 -27.21
CA ARG A 284 34.91 -7.97 -28.63
C ARG A 284 35.54 -9.06 -29.51
N GLN A 285 36.60 -9.72 -29.04
CA GLN A 285 37.23 -10.80 -29.81
C GLN A 285 36.30 -12.01 -29.96
N GLU A 286 35.55 -12.36 -28.91
CA GLU A 286 34.57 -13.44 -28.97
C GLU A 286 33.44 -13.10 -29.94
N ALA A 287 32.94 -11.87 -29.88
CA ALA A 287 31.92 -11.37 -30.80
C ALA A 287 32.38 -11.44 -32.26
N GLN A 288 33.60 -10.98 -32.55
CA GLN A 288 34.20 -11.06 -33.88
C GLN A 288 34.27 -12.50 -34.38
N ASN A 289 34.79 -13.42 -33.57
CA ASN A 289 34.94 -14.81 -33.98
C ASN A 289 33.58 -15.46 -34.31
N ILE A 290 32.55 -15.16 -33.52
CA ILE A 290 31.18 -15.64 -33.78
C ILE A 290 30.59 -15.00 -35.03
N PHE A 291 30.84 -13.70 -35.25
CA PHE A 291 30.41 -13.00 -36.46
C PHE A 291 31.08 -13.57 -37.71
N ASP A 292 32.38 -13.79 -37.70
CA ASP A 292 33.15 -14.33 -38.84
C ASP A 292 32.64 -15.72 -39.23
N GLU A 293 32.29 -16.56 -38.26
CA GLU A 293 31.66 -17.87 -38.52
C GLU A 293 30.31 -17.72 -39.22
N ALA A 294 29.47 -16.78 -38.76
CA ALA A 294 28.19 -16.47 -39.40
C ALA A 294 28.38 -15.94 -40.82
N TRP A 295 29.34 -15.04 -41.03
CA TRP A 295 29.66 -14.46 -42.33
C TRP A 295 30.15 -15.52 -43.31
N SER A 296 30.94 -16.49 -42.85
CA SER A 296 31.38 -17.60 -43.68
C SER A 296 30.22 -18.49 -44.14
N LYS A 297 29.16 -18.63 -43.33
CA LYS A 297 27.98 -19.43 -43.67
C LYS A 297 27.00 -18.70 -44.59
N TRP A 298 26.79 -17.40 -44.34
CA TRP A 298 25.83 -16.57 -45.08
C TRP A 298 26.45 -15.26 -45.57
N PRO A 299 27.42 -15.32 -46.49
CA PRO A 299 28.08 -14.12 -46.99
C PRO A 299 27.06 -13.17 -47.63
N ASP A 300 27.31 -11.87 -47.48
CA ASP A 300 26.50 -10.77 -48.04
C ASP A 300 25.02 -10.75 -47.64
N ASN A 301 24.64 -11.48 -46.58
CA ASN A 301 23.30 -11.38 -46.04
C ASN A 301 23.04 -9.96 -45.50
N ARG A 302 21.88 -9.38 -45.85
CA ARG A 302 21.49 -8.02 -45.46
C ARG A 302 21.55 -7.77 -43.95
N GLN A 303 21.18 -8.75 -43.12
CA GLN A 303 21.23 -8.62 -41.66
C GLN A 303 22.68 -8.58 -41.15
N LEU A 304 23.55 -9.45 -41.68
CA LEU A 304 24.96 -9.48 -41.30
C LEU A 304 25.71 -8.22 -41.77
N ILE A 305 25.39 -7.70 -42.96
CA ILE A 305 25.93 -6.40 -43.44
C ILE A 305 25.56 -5.27 -42.48
N ALA A 306 24.30 -5.22 -42.06
CA ALA A 306 23.83 -4.22 -41.10
C ALA A 306 24.52 -4.37 -39.74
N LEU A 307 24.71 -5.61 -39.27
CA LEU A 307 25.38 -5.90 -38.01
C LEU A 307 26.86 -5.49 -38.05
N LYS A 308 27.57 -5.83 -39.13
CA LYS A 308 28.96 -5.43 -39.37
C LYS A 308 29.15 -3.93 -39.25
N LYS A 309 28.30 -3.17 -39.95
CA LYS A 309 28.34 -1.71 -39.94
C LYS A 309 28.00 -1.11 -38.56
N LYS A 310 27.15 -1.77 -37.78
CA LYS A 310 26.69 -1.25 -36.49
C LYS A 310 27.72 -1.47 -35.37
N HIS A 311 28.45 -2.57 -35.40
CA HIS A 311 29.36 -2.99 -34.32
C HIS A 311 30.86 -2.90 -34.70
N ASP A 312 31.15 -2.50 -35.94
CA ASP A 312 32.50 -2.48 -36.52
C ASP A 312 33.21 -3.83 -36.40
N PHE A 313 32.50 -4.89 -36.80
CA PHE A 313 33.05 -6.22 -37.04
C PHE A 313 33.74 -6.33 -38.41
#